data_AF-A0A1R1XSY6-F1
#
_entry.id   AF-A0A1R1XSY6-F1
#
_cell.length_a   1.000
_cell.length_b   1.000
_cell.length_c   1.000
_cell.angle_alpha   90.00
_cell.angle_beta   90.00
_cell.angle_gamma   90.00
#
_symmetry.space_group_name_H-M   'P 1'
#
loop_
_entity.id
_entity.type
_entity.pdbx_description
1 polymer ?
#
loop_
_entity_poly.entity_id
_entity_poly.type
_entity_poly.pdbx_seq_one_letter_code
_entity_poly.pdbx_strand_id
1 'polypeptide(L)'
;MYKKRLLRYFIVSAVNKNKPDVILSFFKKYGTELAKDADWIPWLAITYIPDPNKRPEYEASFTEDWINALKLSLTDFINSLFKIIETPKILNFESDRIEKLNLQTDIDILKSEIISLKNKITALKSTSVKSTSFIPYNVTISLYIPPSIYF
;
A
#
# COMPACT_ATOMS: atom_id res chain seq x y z
N MET A 1 5.88 19.54 -22.66
CA MET A 1 4.48 19.55 -23.14
C MET A 1 3.52 20.19 -22.13
N TYR A 2 3.48 19.76 -20.86
CA TYR A 2 2.53 20.26 -19.86
C TYR A 2 2.76 21.71 -19.39
N LYS A 3 4.03 22.17 -19.29
CA LYS A 3 4.39 23.53 -18.86
C LYS A 3 3.59 24.60 -19.63
N LYS A 4 3.56 24.52 -20.96
CA LYS A 4 2.87 25.49 -21.82
C LYS A 4 1.36 25.52 -21.59
N ARG A 5 0.71 24.36 -21.53
CA ARG A 5 -0.74 24.25 -21.27
C ARG A 5 -1.10 24.77 -19.89
N LEU A 6 -0.28 24.48 -18.88
CA LEU A 6 -0.50 24.97 -17.51
C LEU A 6 -0.39 26.50 -17.41
N LEU A 7 0.62 27.09 -18.07
CA LEU A 7 0.78 28.55 -18.13
C LEU A 7 -0.39 29.22 -18.87
N ARG A 8 -0.86 28.64 -19.98
CA ARG A 8 -2.05 29.14 -20.69
C ARG A 8 -3.30 29.04 -19.82
N TYR A 9 -3.49 27.94 -19.11
CA TYR A 9 -4.59 27.76 -18.16
C TYR A 9 -4.55 28.80 -17.02
N PHE A 10 -3.36 29.10 -16.48
CA PHE A 10 -3.20 30.14 -15.47
C PHE A 10 -3.67 31.51 -15.98
N ILE A 11 -3.23 31.89 -17.18
CA ILE A 11 -3.62 33.16 -17.80
C ILE A 11 -5.12 33.19 -18.06
N VAL A 12 -5.69 32.15 -18.67
CA VAL A 12 -7.15 32.03 -18.91
C VAL A 12 -7.95 32.16 -17.61
N SER A 13 -7.49 31.50 -16.54
CA SER A 13 -8.13 31.59 -15.21
C SER A 13 -8.08 33.00 -14.63
N ALA A 14 -6.98 33.72 -14.81
CA ALA A 14 -6.82 35.09 -14.35
C ALA A 14 -7.65 36.09 -15.19
N VAL A 15 -7.77 35.85 -16.50
CA VAL A 15 -8.65 36.61 -17.40
C VAL A 15 -10.12 36.43 -16.98
N ASN A 16 -10.56 35.19 -16.77
CA ASN A 16 -11.93 34.90 -16.34
C ASN A 16 -12.27 35.50 -14.97
N LYS A 17 -11.27 35.69 -14.10
CA LYS A 17 -11.41 36.34 -12.78
C LYS A 17 -11.25 37.86 -12.83
N ASN A 18 -11.07 38.43 -14.03
CA ASN A 18 -10.83 39.85 -14.25
C ASN A 18 -9.68 40.43 -13.41
N LYS A 19 -8.55 39.70 -13.33
CA LYS A 19 -7.34 40.08 -12.59
C LYS A 19 -6.14 40.35 -13.51
N PRO A 20 -6.14 41.48 -14.25
CA PRO A 20 -5.07 41.82 -15.17
C PRO A 20 -3.74 42.13 -14.45
N ASP A 21 -3.80 42.62 -13.22
CA ASP A 21 -2.66 42.88 -12.34
C ASP A 21 -1.80 41.62 -12.12
N VAL A 22 -2.44 40.48 -11.88
CA VAL A 22 -1.78 39.18 -11.70
C VAL A 22 -1.07 38.76 -12.98
N ILE A 23 -1.73 38.92 -14.13
CA ILE A 23 -1.17 38.56 -15.44
C ILE A 23 0.04 39.45 -15.78
N LEU A 24 -0.07 40.76 -15.51
CA LEU A 24 1.03 41.71 -15.71
C LEU A 24 2.22 41.39 -14.80
N SER A 25 2.00 41.04 -13.54
CA SER A 25 3.06 40.61 -12.62
C SER A 25 3.75 39.33 -13.11
N PHE A 26 2.99 38.40 -13.66
CA PHE A 26 3.49 37.16 -14.25
C PHE A 26 4.37 37.46 -15.48
N PHE A 27 3.89 38.30 -16.41
CA PHE A 27 4.68 38.70 -17.58
C PHE A 27 5.90 39.56 -17.22
N LYS A 28 5.86 40.35 -16.14
CA LYS A 28 7.05 41.07 -15.66
C LYS A 28 8.16 40.10 -15.25
N LYS A 29 7.81 38.96 -14.65
CA LYS A 29 8.78 37.97 -14.17
C LYS A 29 9.23 36.98 -15.24
N TYR A 30 8.31 36.53 -16.10
CA TYR A 30 8.55 35.43 -17.05
C TYR A 30 8.41 35.84 -18.52
N GLY A 31 7.92 37.05 -18.81
CA GLY A 31 7.60 37.49 -20.18
C GLY A 31 8.79 37.49 -21.12
N THR A 32 10.00 37.78 -20.64
CA THR A 32 11.24 37.74 -21.44
C THR A 32 11.64 36.32 -21.83
N GLU A 33 11.39 35.33 -20.97
CA GLU A 33 11.59 33.90 -21.31
C GLU A 33 10.51 33.44 -22.28
N LEU A 34 9.25 33.81 -22.02
CA LEU A 34 8.11 33.44 -22.87
C LEU A 34 8.23 34.03 -24.29
N ALA A 35 8.73 35.26 -24.43
CA ALA A 35 8.90 35.93 -25.72
C ALA A 35 9.89 35.24 -26.67
N LYS A 36 10.70 34.28 -26.19
CA LYS A 36 11.60 33.48 -27.03
C LYS A 36 10.83 32.44 -27.87
N ASP A 37 9.63 32.06 -27.46
CA ASP A 37 8.76 31.14 -28.19
C ASP A 37 7.69 31.97 -28.94
N ALA A 38 7.71 31.88 -30.27
CA ALA A 38 6.83 32.66 -31.15
C ALA A 38 5.34 32.46 -30.83
N ASP A 39 4.97 31.27 -30.35
CA ASP A 39 3.58 30.94 -29.98
C ASP A 39 3.07 31.70 -28.75
N TRP A 40 3.98 32.31 -27.97
CA TRP A 40 3.65 33.13 -26.81
C TRP A 40 3.53 34.60 -27.13
N ILE A 41 4.00 35.07 -28.28
CA ILE A 41 3.94 36.48 -28.67
C ILE A 41 2.51 37.03 -28.64
N PRO A 42 1.48 36.33 -29.20
CA PRO A 42 0.10 36.80 -29.06
C PRO A 42 -0.34 36.84 -27.60
N TRP A 43 0.07 35.86 -26.78
CA TRP A 43 -0.36 35.74 -25.39
C TRP A 43 0.16 36.87 -24.50
N LEU A 44 1.29 37.50 -24.82
CA LEU A 44 1.83 38.64 -24.07
C LEU A 44 0.93 39.89 -24.17
N ALA A 45 0.11 40.00 -25.21
CA ALA A 45 -0.80 41.12 -25.42
C ALA A 45 -2.22 40.88 -24.84
N ILE A 46 -2.49 39.70 -24.25
CA ILE A 46 -3.84 39.26 -23.90
C ILE A 46 -4.58 40.20 -22.93
N THR A 47 -3.86 40.91 -22.05
CA THR A 47 -4.45 41.87 -21.10
C THR A 47 -4.94 43.15 -21.77
N TYR A 48 -4.48 43.43 -22.98
CA TYR A 48 -4.81 44.64 -23.74
C TYR A 48 -5.87 44.37 -24.82
N ILE A 49 -6.29 43.12 -24.99
CA ILE A 49 -7.24 42.70 -26.02
C ILE A 49 -8.65 42.68 -25.43
N PRO A 50 -9.62 43.36 -26.06
CA PRO A 50 -11.04 43.21 -25.71
C PRO A 50 -11.53 41.83 -26.16
N ASP A 51 -12.24 41.12 -25.28
CA ASP A 51 -12.80 39.77 -25.52
C ASP A 51 -11.79 38.74 -26.07
N PRO A 52 -10.78 38.30 -25.27
CA PRO A 52 -9.79 37.32 -25.71
C PRO A 52 -10.41 35.98 -26.12
N ASN A 53 -11.62 35.65 -25.65
CA ASN A 53 -12.33 34.40 -25.97
C ASN A 53 -12.76 34.30 -27.44
N LYS A 54 -12.88 35.44 -28.15
CA LYS A 54 -13.34 35.49 -29.55
C LYS A 54 -12.20 35.39 -30.57
N ARG A 55 -10.95 35.39 -30.11
CA ARG A 55 -9.79 35.29 -31.00
C ARG A 55 -9.39 33.82 -31.20
N PRO A 56 -9.15 33.39 -32.45
CA PRO A 56 -8.79 32.00 -32.75
C PRO A 56 -7.48 31.57 -32.08
N GLU A 57 -6.61 32.53 -31.74
CA GLU A 57 -5.33 32.32 -31.06
C GLU A 57 -5.49 31.80 -29.62
N TYR A 58 -6.62 32.12 -28.96
CA TYR A 58 -6.87 31.80 -27.56
C TYR A 58 -8.12 30.93 -27.35
N GLU A 59 -9.08 30.98 -28.27
CA GLU A 59 -10.39 30.33 -28.20
C GLU A 59 -10.33 28.89 -27.70
N ALA A 60 -9.45 28.07 -28.29
CA ALA A 60 -9.27 26.67 -27.91
C ALA A 60 -8.91 26.49 -26.42
N SER A 61 -8.18 27.43 -25.82
CA SER A 61 -7.76 27.36 -24.41
C SER A 61 -8.83 27.87 -23.43
N PHE A 62 -9.88 28.54 -23.92
CA PHE A 62 -11.02 29.00 -23.12
C PHE A 62 -12.16 27.98 -23.06
N THR A 63 -12.13 26.93 -23.88
CA THR A 63 -13.15 25.88 -23.88
C THR A 63 -13.10 25.02 -22.61
N GLU A 64 -14.26 24.65 -22.07
CA GLU A 64 -14.34 23.74 -20.93
C GLU A 64 -13.75 22.37 -21.24
N ASP A 65 -13.95 21.88 -22.46
CA ASP A 65 -13.38 20.60 -22.93
C ASP A 65 -11.86 20.59 -22.85
N TRP A 66 -11.20 21.69 -23.26
CA TRP A 66 -9.75 21.79 -23.16
C TRP A 66 -9.26 21.78 -21.71
N ILE A 67 -9.98 22.46 -20.81
CA ILE A 67 -9.67 22.48 -19.37
C ILE A 67 -9.85 21.08 -18.78
N ASN A 68 -10.94 20.40 -19.11
CA ASN A 68 -11.23 19.05 -18.63
C ASN A 68 -10.20 18.04 -19.14
N ALA A 69 -9.84 18.12 -20.42
CA ALA A 69 -8.77 17.30 -21.00
C ALA A 69 -7.41 17.56 -20.33
N LEU A 70 -7.09 18.82 -20.01
CA LEU A 70 -5.87 19.16 -19.28
C LEU A 70 -5.88 18.54 -17.87
N LYS A 71 -6.98 18.72 -17.12
CA LYS A 71 -7.13 18.14 -15.77
C LYS A 71 -7.00 16.61 -15.80
N LEU A 72 -7.67 15.93 -16.72
CA LEU A 72 -7.59 14.48 -16.87
C LEU A 72 -6.14 14.04 -17.12
N SER A 73 -5.47 14.67 -18.09
CA SER A 73 -4.07 14.34 -18.40
C SER A 73 -3.11 14.61 -17.23
N LEU A 74 -3.39 15.63 -16.41
CA LEU A 74 -2.60 15.95 -15.22
C LEU A 74 -2.85 14.93 -14.10
N THR A 75 -4.10 14.55 -13.89
CA THR A 75 -4.47 13.50 -12.93
C THR A 75 -3.82 12.18 -13.32
N ASP A 76 -3.87 11.80 -14.60
CA ASP A 76 -3.22 10.58 -15.09
C ASP A 76 -1.70 10.63 -14.90
N PHE A 77 -1.08 11.78 -15.20
CA PHE A 77 0.34 12.00 -14.95
C PHE A 77 0.70 11.86 -13.47
N ILE A 78 -0.04 12.53 -12.58
CA ILE A 78 0.18 12.47 -11.13
C ILE A 78 -0.04 11.04 -10.61
N ASN A 79 -1.09 10.35 -11.07
CA ASN A 79 -1.34 8.96 -10.72
C ASN A 79 -0.21 8.04 -11.18
N SER A 80 0.35 8.29 -12.37
CA SER A 80 1.51 7.54 -12.85
C SER A 80 2.76 7.79 -12.01
N LEU A 81 2.98 9.02 -11.53
CA LEU A 81 4.08 9.35 -10.63
C LEU A 81 3.90 8.68 -9.27
N PHE A 82 2.69 8.71 -8.69
CA PHE A 82 2.42 8.07 -7.41
C PHE A 82 2.57 6.55 -7.45
N LYS A 83 2.42 5.91 -8.60
CA LYS A 83 2.73 4.48 -8.76
C LYS A 83 4.24 4.16 -8.69
N ILE A 84 5.09 5.13 -9.03
CA ILE A 84 6.55 4.97 -9.02
C ILE A 84 7.12 5.28 -7.63
N ILE A 85 6.45 6.14 -6.87
CA ILE A 85 6.84 6.49 -5.50
C ILE A 85 6.41 5.34 -4.58
N GLU A 86 7.34 4.80 -3.78
CA GLU A 86 7.01 3.83 -2.73
C GLU A 86 5.90 4.42 -1.87
N THR A 87 4.80 3.68 -1.71
CA THR A 87 3.63 4.14 -0.95
C THR A 87 4.08 4.58 0.44
N PRO A 88 3.87 5.85 0.83
CA PRO A 88 4.28 6.34 2.14
C PRO A 88 3.79 5.39 3.23
N LYS A 89 4.68 4.92 4.11
CA LYS A 89 4.34 3.96 5.18
C LYS A 89 3.16 4.42 6.06
N ILE A 90 2.97 5.74 6.19
CA ILE A 90 1.82 6.32 6.89
C ILE A 90 0.47 5.91 6.26
N LEU A 91 0.41 5.74 4.94
CA LEU A 91 -0.80 5.30 4.24
C LEU A 91 -1.09 3.81 4.46
N ASN A 92 -0.05 3.03 4.74
CA ASN A 92 -0.19 1.59 5.02
C ASN A 92 -0.39 1.30 6.51
N PHE A 93 -0.29 2.28 7.40
CA PHE A 93 -0.32 2.06 8.85
C PHE A 93 -1.52 1.25 9.34
N GLU A 94 -2.73 1.57 8.85
CA GLU A 94 -3.94 0.84 9.23
C GLU A 94 -3.94 -0.59 8.68
N SER A 95 -3.49 -0.76 7.43
CA SER A 95 -3.37 -2.08 6.80
C SER A 95 -2.34 -2.95 7.55
N ASP A 96 -1.15 -2.41 7.80
CA ASP A 96 -0.06 -3.07 8.51
C ASP A 96 -0.47 -3.40 9.96
N ARG A 97 -1.26 -2.52 10.61
CA ARG A 97 -1.78 -2.77 11.96
C ARG A 97 -2.76 -3.94 11.97
N ILE A 98 -3.69 -3.99 11.02
CA ILE A 98 -4.67 -5.08 10.91
C ILE A 98 -3.96 -6.40 10.60
N GLU A 99 -3.03 -6.40 9.65
CA GLU A 99 -2.24 -7.58 9.31
C GLU A 99 -1.47 -8.12 10.52
N LYS A 100 -0.81 -7.24 11.27
CA LYS A 100 -0.10 -7.62 12.50
C LYS A 100 -1.03 -8.23 13.55
N LEU A 101 -2.24 -7.70 13.72
CA LEU A 101 -3.23 -8.25 14.65
C LEU A 101 -3.68 -9.65 14.22
N ASN A 102 -3.97 -9.85 12.93
CA ASN A 102 -4.36 -11.15 12.39
C ASN A 102 -3.25 -12.18 12.61
N LEU A 103 -2.01 -11.84 12.24
CA LEU A 103 -0.84 -12.70 12.44
C LEU A 103 -0.62 -13.06 13.92
N GLN A 104 -0.83 -12.10 14.83
CA GLN A 104 -0.74 -12.36 16.27
C GLN A 104 -1.82 -13.33 16.74
N THR A 105 -3.04 -13.20 16.22
CA THR A 105 -4.16 -14.07 16.53
C THR A 105 -3.88 -15.50 16.05
N ASP A 106 -3.37 -15.66 14.83
CA ASP A 106 -2.98 -16.96 14.26
C ASP A 106 -1.87 -17.63 15.08
N ILE A 107 -0.87 -16.84 15.51
CA ILE A 107 0.21 -17.32 16.38
C ILE A 107 -0.35 -17.89 17.69
N ASP A 108 -1.31 -17.20 18.30
CA ASP A 108 -1.88 -17.61 19.59
C ASP A 108 -2.76 -18.86 19.45
N ILE A 109 -3.52 -18.96 18.34
CA ILE A 109 -4.27 -20.18 18.00
C ILE A 109 -3.32 -21.37 17.83
N LEU A 110 -2.28 -21.24 17.01
CA LEU A 110 -1.32 -22.31 16.76
C LEU A 110 -0.59 -22.76 18.04
N LYS A 111 -0.20 -21.81 18.90
CA LYS A 111 0.39 -22.15 20.20
C LYS A 111 -0.57 -22.96 21.07
N SER A 112 -1.85 -22.59 21.11
CA SER A 112 -2.86 -23.32 21.89
C SER A 112 -3.05 -24.75 21.38
N GLU A 113 -3.03 -24.94 20.06
CA GLU A 113 -3.15 -26.24 19.42
C GLU A 113 -1.94 -27.12 19.72
N ILE A 114 -0.73 -26.57 19.65
CA ILE A 114 0.51 -27.27 20.03
C ILE A 114 0.44 -27.74 21.49
N ILE A 115 -0.06 -26.90 22.40
CA ILE A 115 -0.20 -27.27 23.81
C ILE A 115 -1.21 -28.41 23.98
N SER A 116 -2.37 -28.33 23.31
CA SER A 116 -3.39 -29.37 23.31
C SER A 116 -2.86 -30.71 22.80
N LEU A 117 -2.16 -30.70 21.67
CA LEU A 117 -1.55 -31.89 21.07
C LEU A 117 -0.45 -32.47 21.96
N LYS A 118 0.40 -31.64 22.56
CA LYS A 118 1.40 -32.08 23.53
C LYS A 118 0.76 -32.77 24.74
N ASN A 119 -0.31 -32.20 25.28
CA ASN A 119 -1.05 -32.79 26.41
C ASN A 119 -1.69 -34.13 26.04
N LYS A 120 -2.21 -34.26 24.80
CA LYS A 120 -2.76 -35.53 24.31
C LYS A 120 -1.68 -36.62 24.19
N ILE A 121 -0.50 -36.24 23.70
CA ILE A 121 0.65 -37.15 23.59
C ILE A 121 1.12 -37.62 24.97
N THR A 122 1.23 -36.73 25.96
CA THR A 122 1.66 -37.09 27.31
C THR A 122 0.65 -38.01 28.01
N ALA A 123 -0.65 -37.76 27.83
CA ALA A 123 -1.72 -38.62 28.34
C ALA A 123 -1.72 -40.03 27.70
N LEU A 124 -1.45 -40.13 26.40
CA LEU A 124 -1.33 -41.43 25.72
C LEU A 124 -0.10 -42.21 26.19
N LYS A 125 1.04 -41.53 26.38
CA LYS A 125 2.27 -42.17 26.89
C LYS A 125 2.10 -42.74 28.31
N SER A 126 1.38 -42.05 29.19
CA SER A 126 1.14 -42.51 30.57
C SER A 126 0.14 -43.67 30.67
N THR A 127 -0.73 -43.84 29.67
CA THR A 127 -1.73 -44.92 29.63
C THR A 127 -1.14 -46.27 29.18
N SER A 128 -0.04 -46.27 28.40
CA SER A 128 0.58 -47.52 27.91
C SER A 128 1.38 -48.31 28.95
N VAL A 129 1.62 -47.77 30.16
CA VAL A 129 2.54 -48.38 31.16
C VAL A 129 1.82 -49.17 32.27
N LYS A 130 0.48 -49.24 32.29
CA LYS A 130 -0.27 -49.82 33.43
C LYS A 130 -0.86 -51.23 33.24
N SER A 131 -0.48 -51.97 32.20
CA SER A 131 -1.01 -53.33 31.97
C SER A 131 0.08 -54.40 31.86
N THR A 132 0.78 -54.71 32.95
CA THR A 132 1.11 -56.10 33.31
C THR A 132 1.05 -56.23 34.83
N SER A 133 0.02 -56.92 35.34
CA SER A 133 -0.07 -57.31 36.74
C SER A 133 0.95 -58.42 37.01
N PHE A 134 2.06 -58.07 37.67
CA PHE A 134 3.00 -59.05 38.20
C PHE A 134 2.41 -59.67 39.48
N ILE A 135 1.97 -60.92 39.41
CA ILE A 135 1.58 -61.72 40.57
C ILE A 135 2.80 -62.55 40.98
N PRO A 136 3.38 -62.36 42.17
CA PRO A 136 4.47 -63.23 42.62
C PRO A 136 3.89 -64.57 43.05
N TYR A 137 4.17 -65.62 42.29
CA TYR A 137 3.94 -66.99 42.75
C TYR A 137 5.04 -67.37 43.74
N ASN A 138 4.67 -67.50 45.01
CA ASN A 138 5.48 -68.15 46.03
C ASN A 138 5.30 -69.67 45.91
N VAL A 139 6.18 -70.34 45.17
CA VAL A 139 6.25 -71.80 45.17
C VAL A 139 7.33 -72.24 46.14
N THR A 140 6.92 -72.69 47.33
CA THR A 140 7.76 -73.45 48.26
C THR A 140 8.06 -74.82 47.66
N ILE A 141 9.27 -75.02 47.15
CA ILE A 141 9.74 -76.33 46.70
C ILE A 141 10.24 -77.10 47.93
N SER A 142 9.47 -78.11 48.37
CA SER A 142 9.94 -79.07 49.36
C SER A 142 11.05 -79.92 48.75
N LEU A 143 12.21 -79.96 49.41
CA LEU A 143 13.36 -80.77 49.04
C LEU A 143 13.00 -82.26 49.17
N TYR A 144 12.87 -82.97 48.04
CA TYR A 144 12.82 -84.43 48.04
C TYR A 144 14.20 -84.97 47.66
N ILE A 145 14.91 -85.56 48.64
CA ILE A 145 16.18 -86.26 48.44
C ILE A 145 15.87 -87.76 48.39
N PRO A 146 15.97 -88.44 47.24
CA PRO A 146 15.97 -89.90 47.21
C PRO A 146 17.37 -90.47 47.55
N PRO A 147 17.43 -91.69 48.11
CA PRO A 147 18.62 -92.22 48.77
C PRO A 147 19.69 -92.71 47.79
N SER A 148 20.95 -92.54 48.20
CA SER A 148 22.15 -93.11 47.60
C SER A 148 22.12 -94.64 47.65
N ILE A 149 22.40 -95.28 46.52
CA ILE A 149 22.77 -96.71 46.49
C ILE A 149 24.10 -96.85 45.75
N TYR A 150 25.04 -97.41 46.52
CA TYR A 150 26.40 -97.80 46.20
C TYR A 150 26.47 -98.84 45.08
N PHE A 151 27.48 -98.75 44.22
CA PHE A 151 28.54 -99.74 44.00
C PHE A 151 29.64 -99.16 43.12
#